data_AF-A0A218Q0D4-F1
#
_entry.id   AF-A0A218Q0D4-F1
#
_cell.length_a   1.000
_cell.length_b   1.000
_cell.length_c   1.000
_cell.angle_alpha   90.00
_cell.angle_beta   90.00
_cell.angle_gamma   90.00
#
_symmetry.space_group_name_H-M   'P 1'
#
loop_
_entity.id
_entity.type
_entity.pdbx_description
1 polymer ?
#
loop_
_entity_poly.entity_id
_entity_poly.type
_entity_poly.pdbx_seq_one_letter_code
_entity_poly.pdbx_strand_id
1 'polypeptide(L)' 'MTKYSSCPGCGHSKKSGLLTGAYFNIYKCKQCKHKFCSNCGRVNVGLIGSTAFCPKCGSEGYKDGECYLR' A
#
# COMPACT_ATOMS: atom_id res chain seq x y z
N MET A 1 -11.95 -7.64 -9.31
CA MET A 1 -11.43 -8.49 -8.20
C MET A 1 -10.32 -7.76 -7.49
N THR A 2 -10.33 -7.78 -6.17
CA THR A 2 -9.23 -7.32 -5.32
C THR A 2 -7.96 -8.10 -5.65
N LYS A 3 -6.90 -7.42 -6.10
CA LYS A 3 -5.61 -8.08 -6.39
C LYS A 3 -4.90 -8.56 -5.13
N TYR A 4 -5.25 -8.00 -3.97
CA TYR A 4 -4.58 -8.26 -2.69
C TYR A 4 -5.62 -8.46 -1.59
N SER A 5 -5.41 -9.47 -0.74
CA SER A 5 -6.19 -9.74 0.48
C SER A 5 -5.46 -9.25 1.74
N SER A 6 -4.16 -9.00 1.64
CA SER A 6 -3.28 -8.57 2.72
C SER A 6 -2.05 -7.86 2.13
N CYS A 7 -1.37 -7.05 2.95
CA CYS A 7 -0.14 -6.39 2.53
C CYS A 7 0.99 -7.43 2.37
N PRO A 8 1.55 -7.64 1.15
CA PRO A 8 2.64 -8.60 0.94
C PRO A 8 3.96 -8.17 1.59
N GLY A 9 4.12 -6.90 1.96
CA GLY A 9 5.36 -6.39 2.56
C GLY A 9 5.46 -6.61 4.06
N CYS A 10 4.35 -6.45 4.79
CA CYS A 10 4.34 -6.50 6.25
C CYS A 10 3.29 -7.48 6.81
N GLY A 11 2.62 -8.25 5.96
CA GLY A 11 1.59 -9.22 6.36
C GLY A 11 0.31 -8.61 6.92
N HIS A 12 0.26 -7.28 7.09
CA HIS A 12 -0.90 -6.57 7.61
C HIS A 12 -2.11 -6.81 6.69
N SER A 13 -3.05 -7.59 7.19
CA SER A 13 -4.44 -7.56 6.80
C SER A 13 -5.15 -6.68 7.83
N LYS A 14 -6.02 -5.76 7.40
CA LYS A 14 -6.84 -5.04 8.37
C LYS A 14 -7.74 -6.10 9.06
N LYS A 15 -7.58 -6.31 10.36
CA LYS A 15 -8.63 -6.97 11.16
C LYS A 15 -9.92 -6.17 10.93
N SER A 16 -11.03 -6.83 10.58
CA SER A 16 -12.34 -6.20 10.39
C SER A 16 -12.64 -5.25 11.56
N GLY A 17 -12.39 -3.96 11.34
CA GLY A 17 -12.79 -2.88 12.22
C GLY A 17 -14.15 -2.40 11.73
N LEU A 18 -15.14 -2.49 12.62
CA LEU A 18 -16.58 -2.56 12.35
C LEU A 18 -17.23 -1.40 11.56
N LEU A 19 -16.53 -0.33 11.16
CA LEU A 19 -17.20 0.96 10.86
C LEU A 19 -16.75 1.73 9.61
N THR A 20 -15.87 1.21 8.75
CA THR A 20 -15.55 1.90 7.50
C THR A 20 -15.10 0.87 6.47
N GLY A 21 -15.62 0.92 5.24
CA GLY A 21 -15.15 0.10 4.12
C GLY A 21 -13.66 0.32 3.90
N ALA A 22 -12.84 -0.47 4.60
CA ALA A 22 -11.47 -0.11 4.88
C ALA A 22 -10.55 -0.72 3.82
N TYR A 23 -10.54 -0.13 2.63
CA TYR A 23 -9.54 -0.45 1.63
C TYR A 23 -8.23 0.27 1.91
N PHE A 24 -7.12 -0.27 1.41
CA PHE A 24 -5.82 0.41 1.43
C PHE A 24 -5.05 0.12 0.14
N ASN A 25 -4.25 1.10 -0.29
CA ASN A 25 -3.45 0.98 -1.50
C ASN A 25 -2.19 0.15 -1.23
N ILE A 26 -1.87 -0.73 -2.19
CA ILE A 26 -0.60 -1.45 -2.27
C ILE A 26 0.26 -0.74 -3.31
N TYR A 27 1.50 -0.43 -2.90
CA TYR A 27 2.51 0.20 -3.73
C TYR A 27 3.65 -0.77 -4.00
N LYS A 28 4.38 -0.54 -5.10
CA LYS A 28 5.54 -1.33 -5.50
C LYS A 28 6.73 -0.43 -5.82
N CYS A 29 7.90 -0.68 -5.19
CA CYS A 29 9.15 0.05 -5.47
C CYS A 29 9.53 -0.15 -6.94
N LYS A 30 9.88 0.93 -7.65
CA LYS A 30 10.34 0.83 -9.04
C LYS A 30 11.68 0.10 -9.16
N GLN A 31 12.59 0.32 -8.21
CA GLN A 31 13.92 -0.32 -8.16
C GLN A 31 13.83 -1.77 -7.63
N CYS A 32 13.66 -1.96 -6.32
CA CYS A 32 13.77 -3.29 -5.70
C CYS A 32 12.53 -4.18 -5.87
N LYS A 33 11.49 -3.72 -6.58
CA LYS A 33 10.20 -4.40 -6.79
C LYS A 33 9.47 -4.81 -5.50
N HIS A 34 9.93 -4.35 -4.34
CA HIS A 34 9.31 -4.61 -3.05
C HIS A 34 7.90 -4.01 -3.01
N LYS A 35 6.94 -4.82 -2.59
CA LYS A 35 5.54 -4.44 -2.46
C LYS A 35 5.25 -4.07 -1.01
N PHE A 36 4.59 -2.93 -0.78
CA PHE A 36 4.33 -2.39 0.55
C PHE A 36 3.01 -1.63 0.57
N CYS A 37 2.37 -1.51 1.74
CA CYS A 37 1.16 -0.70 1.89
C CYS A 37 1.49 0.72 2.34
N SER A 38 0.49 1.61 2.32
CA SER A 38 0.63 2.99 2.77
C SER A 38 1.17 3.15 4.19
N ASN A 39 1.00 2.13 5.03
CA ASN A 39 1.47 2.14 6.42
C ASN A 39 2.91 1.65 6.57
N CYS A 40 3.38 0.82 5.63
CA CYS A 40 4.70 0.20 5.70
C CYS A 40 5.75 1.04 4.97
N GLY A 41 5.36 1.86 4.00
CA GLY A 41 6.21 2.90 3.39
C GLY A 41 5.78 4.31 3.79
N ARG A 42 6.55 5.32 3.35
CA ARG A 42 6.12 6.72 3.46
C ARG A 42 5.26 7.06 2.26
N VAL A 43 4.00 7.42 2.48
CA VAL A 43 3.14 7.95 1.42
C VAL A 43 2.93 9.43 1.69
N ASN A 44 3.44 10.27 0.78
CA ASN A 44 3.13 11.68 0.76
C ASN A 44 1.88 11.88 -0.08
N VAL A 45 0.79 12.29 0.56
CA VAL A 45 -0.45 12.66 -0.11
C VAL A 45 -0.38 14.16 -0.35
N GLY A 46 0.06 14.58 -1.54
CA GLY A 46 0.06 15.98 -1.94
C GLY A 46 -1.24 16.37 -2.64
N LEU A 47 -1.45 17.68 -2.81
CA LEU A 47 -2.56 18.26 -3.59
C LEU A 47 -2.63 17.77 -5.05
N ILE A 48 -1.51 17.25 -5.59
CA ILE A 48 -1.34 16.90 -7.02
C ILE A 48 -0.89 15.44 -7.20
N GLY A 49 -1.17 14.58 -6.22
CA GLY A 49 -0.90 13.14 -6.33
C GLY A 49 -0.35 12.50 -5.05
N SER A 50 -0.51 11.18 -4.96
CA SER A 50 0.06 10.38 -3.88
C SER A 50 1.37 9.73 -4.32
N THR A 51 2.51 10.18 -3.78
CA THR A 51 3.82 9.57 -4.03
C THR A 51 4.17 8.66 -2.86
N ALA A 52 4.37 7.38 -3.14
CA ALA A 52 4.80 6.40 -2.15
C ALA A 52 6.32 6.20 -2.24
N PHE A 53 6.99 6.09 -1.12
CA PHE A 53 8.42 5.80 -1.02
C PHE A 53 8.60 4.47 -0.32
N CYS A 54 9.42 3.63 -0.92
CA CYS A 54 9.65 2.30 -0.42
C CYS A 54 10.49 2.32 0.86
N PRO A 55 10.08 1.57 1.89
CA PRO A 55 10.81 1.53 3.16
C PRO A 55 12.17 0.83 3.08
N LYS A 56 12.40 0.00 2.05
CA LYS A 56 13.68 -0.72 1.86
C LYS A 56 14.69 0.05 1.04
N CYS A 57 14.27 0.52 -0.14
CA CYS A 57 15.14 1.13 -1.15
C CYS A 57 15.19 2.66 -1.04
N GLY A 58 14.23 3.30 -0.33
CA GLY A 58 14.04 4.75 -0.34
C GLY A 58 13.51 5.32 -1.66
N SER A 59 13.51 4.54 -2.73
CA SER A 59 13.04 4.97 -4.05
C SER A 59 11.51 5.09 -4.11
N GLU A 60 11.06 5.84 -5.11
CA GLU A 60 9.65 5.99 -5.42
C GLU A 60 9.01 4.64 -5.79
N GLY A 61 7.82 4.45 -5.23
CA GLY A 61 6.90 3.38 -5.53
C GLY A 61 5.63 3.94 -6.18
N TYR A 62 5.03 3.12 -7.03
CA TYR A 62 3.78 3.43 -7.71
C TYR A 62 2.67 2.55 -7.15
N LYS A 63 1.41 2.99 -7.29
CA LYS A 63 0.25 2.18 -6.92
C LYS A 63 0.19 0.95 -7.82
N ASP A 64 0.34 -0.23 -7.21
CA ASP A 64 0.27 -1.54 -7.89
C ASP A 64 -1.16 -2.12 -7.82
N GLY A 65 -1.88 -1.80 -6.75
CA GLY A 65 -3.27 -2.19 -6.58
C GLY A 65 -3.85 -1.73 -5.26
N GLU A 66 -4.94 -2.36 -4.88
CA GLU A 66 -5.73 -2.03 -3.71
C GLU A 66 -6.24 -3.31 -3.04
N CYS A 67 -6.25 -3.27 -1.71
CA CYS A 67 -6.71 -4.34 -0.85
C CYS A 67 -8.03 -3.87 -0.24
N TYR A 68 -9.14 -4.46 -0.67
CA TYR A 68 -10.46 -4.31 -0.03
C TYR A 68 -10.67 -5.50 0.91
N LEU A 69 -11.15 -5.21 2.12
CA LEU A 69 -11.78 -6.24 2.93
C LEU A 69 -13.09 -6.64 2.23
N ARG A 70 -13.24 -7.94 1.99
CA ARG A 70 -14.44 -8.54 1.45
C ARG A 70 -15.32 -9.02 2.60
#